data_AF-A0A2E7JH97-F1
#
_entry.id   AF-A0A2E7JH97-F1
#
_cell.length_a   1.000
_cell.length_b   1.000
_cell.length_c   1.000
_cell.angle_alpha   90.00
_cell.angle_beta   90.00
_cell.angle_gamma   90.00
#
_symmetry.space_group_name_H-M   'P 1'
#
loop_
_entity.id
_entity.type
_entity.pdbx_description
1 polymer ?
#
loop_
_entity_poly.entity_id
_entity_poly.type
_entity_poly.pdbx_seq_one_letter_code
_entity_poly.pdbx_strand_id
1 'polypeptide(L)'
;MRFLALLLLLGGCADPIENHIAALVVNSVSAMEDRLNRGRTAGGSTMAWNTTGVEIATAISASFGTIGSAFPAADLNDGAISPGAVWGFNICPVRVTNLSEFSQWAPTYGDSHGPDRIGYLVFGR
;
A
#
# COMPACT_ATOMS: atom_id res chain seq x y z
N MET A 1 19.40 -9.83 12.49
CA MET A 1 18.86 -9.52 11.15
C MET A 1 17.95 -8.31 11.26
N ARG A 2 18.12 -7.29 10.41
CA ARG A 2 17.25 -6.11 10.41
C ARG A 2 16.08 -6.40 9.48
N PHE A 3 14.88 -6.57 10.03
CA PHE A 3 13.65 -6.70 9.24
C PHE A 3 13.13 -5.29 8.93
N LEU A 4 13.27 -4.87 7.67
CA LEU A 4 12.58 -3.71 7.13
C LEU A 4 11.36 -4.22 6.37
N ALA A 5 10.19 -3.71 6.70
CA ALA A 5 8.96 -3.94 5.95
C ALA A 5 8.46 -2.61 5.37
N LEU A 6 7.90 -2.67 4.16
CA LEU A 6 7.18 -1.59 3.53
C LEU A 6 5.71 -1.96 3.49
N LEU A 7 4.86 -1.17 4.14
CA LEU A 7 3.42 -1.27 4.00
C LEU A 7 2.96 -0.19 3.00
N LEU A 8 2.44 -0.63 1.86
CA LEU A 8 1.82 0.21 0.85
C LEU A 8 0.30 0.10 0.96
N LEU A 9 -0.40 1.22 0.94
CA LEU A 9 -1.87 1.25 1.01
C LEU A 9 -2.43 1.96 -0.21
N LEU A 10 -3.40 1.32 -0.88
CA LEU A 10 -4.05 1.81 -2.09
C LEU A 10 -5.58 1.75 -1.92
N GLY A 11 -6.25 2.86 -2.24
CA GLY A 11 -7.70 2.96 -2.34
C GLY A 11 -8.09 3.62 -3.67
N GLY A 12 -8.97 2.98 -4.44
CA GLY A 12 -9.41 3.44 -5.76
C GLY A 12 -10.35 4.65 -5.70
N CYS A 13 -10.49 5.35 -6.83
CA CYS A 13 -11.29 6.58 -7.00
C CYS A 13 -12.82 6.36 -6.94
N ALA A 14 -13.30 5.12 -7.08
CA ALA A 14 -14.72 4.82 -7.30
C ALA A 14 -15.51 4.57 -6.01
N ASP A 15 -14.84 4.20 -4.92
CA ASP A 15 -15.49 4.04 -3.62
C ASP A 15 -15.18 5.28 -2.76
N PRO A 16 -16.16 5.86 -2.04
CA PRO A 16 -15.83 6.74 -0.94
C PRO A 16 -14.83 5.97 -0.08
N ILE A 17 -13.69 6.62 0.20
CA ILE A 17 -12.47 6.08 0.83
C ILE A 17 -12.76 5.28 2.12
N GLU A 18 -13.98 5.40 2.64
CA GLU A 18 -14.58 4.73 3.78
C GLU A 18 -14.63 3.18 3.75
N ASN A 19 -14.55 2.48 2.61
CA ASN A 19 -14.89 1.04 2.62
C ASN A 19 -13.80 0.02 2.24
N HIS A 20 -12.78 0.36 1.44
CA HIS A 20 -11.82 -0.64 0.93
C HIS A 20 -10.39 -0.08 0.81
N ILE A 21 -9.49 -0.60 1.64
CA ILE A 21 -8.05 -0.32 1.53
C ILE A 21 -7.33 -1.65 1.27
N ALA A 22 -6.66 -1.72 0.13
CA ALA A 22 -5.72 -2.79 -0.15
C ALA A 22 -4.36 -2.44 0.45
N ALA A 23 -3.70 -3.43 1.03
CA ALA A 23 -2.38 -3.29 1.61
C ALA A 23 -1.41 -4.32 1.02
N LEU A 24 -0.22 -3.87 0.66
CA LEU A 24 0.91 -4.75 0.34
C LEU A 24 2.01 -4.56 1.40
N VAL A 25 2.44 -5.64 2.03
CA VAL A 25 3.59 -5.68 2.92
C VAL A 25 4.74 -6.36 2.20
N VAL A 26 5.88 -5.68 2.09
CA VAL A 26 7.09 -6.23 1.47
C VAL A 26 8.25 -6.15 2.44
N ASN A 27 8.99 -7.23 2.65
CA ASN A 27 10.14 -7.23 3.55
C ASN A 27 11.50 -7.10 2.81
N SER A 28 12.58 -6.94 3.57
CA SER A 28 13.95 -6.75 3.08
C SER A 28 14.57 -7.94 2.32
N VAL A 29 13.85 -9.05 2.19
CA VAL A 29 14.27 -10.22 1.39
C VAL A 29 13.32 -10.48 0.23
N SER A 30 12.57 -9.44 -0.18
CA SER A 30 11.57 -9.49 -1.26
C SER A 30 10.40 -10.45 -1.01
N ALA A 31 10.15 -10.85 0.24
CA ALA A 31 8.93 -11.59 0.55
C ALA A 31 7.75 -10.62 0.66
N MET A 32 6.58 -11.05 0.19
CA MET A 32 5.37 -10.24 0.20
C MET A 32 4.20 -10.92 0.90
N GLU A 33 3.36 -10.09 1.50
CA GLU A 33 2.06 -10.45 2.03
C GLU A 33 1.08 -9.36 1.59
N ASP A 34 -0.05 -9.77 1.03
CA ASP A 34 -1.14 -8.86 0.72
C ASP A 34 -2.24 -8.96 1.77
N ARG A 35 -2.83 -7.81 2.11
CA ARG A 35 -3.98 -7.74 3.01
C ARG A 35 -5.05 -6.89 2.39
N LEU A 36 -6.21 -7.48 2.13
CA LEU A 36 -7.40 -6.75 1.74
C LEU A 36 -8.18 -6.40 3.00
N ASN A 37 -8.11 -5.16 3.46
CA ASN A 37 -8.92 -4.71 4.58
C ASN A 37 -10.30 -4.26 4.04
N ARG A 38 -11.26 -5.19 4.04
CA ARG A 38 -12.67 -4.88 3.79
C ARG A 38 -13.20 -4.26 5.07
N GLY A 39 -13.70 -3.03 5.03
CA GLY A 39 -14.25 -2.35 6.20
C GLY A 39 -15.34 -3.17 6.94
N ARG A 40 -15.81 -2.64 8.07
CA ARG A 40 -16.77 -3.30 8.98
C ARG A 40 -18.10 -3.74 8.35
N THR A 41 -18.42 -3.26 7.16
CA THR A 41 -19.62 -3.59 6.38
C THR A 41 -19.23 -4.31 5.09
N ALA A 42 -18.96 -5.61 5.20
CA ALA A 42 -18.85 -6.51 4.06
C ALA A 42 -20.24 -6.69 3.42
N GLY A 43 -20.64 -5.73 2.61
CA GLY A 43 -21.93 -5.71 1.93
C GLY A 43 -21.85 -4.92 0.63
N GLY A 44 -21.05 -5.38 -0.33
CA GLY A 44 -21.31 -5.07 -1.73
C GLY A 44 -20.19 -4.50 -2.61
N SER A 45 -18.92 -4.41 -2.20
CA SER A 45 -17.88 -3.94 -3.15
C SER A 45 -17.15 -5.06 -3.90
N THR A 46 -16.76 -4.68 -5.11
CA THR A 46 -16.18 -5.50 -6.18
C THR A 46 -14.67 -5.29 -6.33
N MET A 47 -13.98 -4.63 -5.39
CA MET A 47 -12.55 -4.35 -5.56
C MET A 47 -11.74 -5.66 -5.65
N ALA A 48 -11.37 -6.02 -6.87
CA ALA A 48 -10.55 -7.17 -7.19
C ALA A 48 -9.08 -6.81 -6.95
N TRP A 49 -8.67 -6.81 -5.68
CA TRP A 49 -7.25 -6.72 -5.35
C TRP A 49 -6.55 -8.03 -5.74
N ASN A 50 -5.65 -7.96 -6.71
CA ASN A 50 -4.88 -9.09 -7.20
C ASN A 50 -3.38 -8.75 -7.20
N THR A 51 -2.57 -9.58 -6.55
CA THR A 51 -1.12 -9.39 -6.46
C THR A 51 -0.33 -10.36 -7.35
N THR A 52 -1.00 -11.20 -8.14
CA THR A 52 -0.35 -12.24 -8.95
C THR A 52 0.69 -11.70 -9.93
N GLY A 53 0.52 -10.48 -10.44
CA GLY A 53 1.47 -9.82 -11.35
C GLY A 53 2.41 -8.80 -10.71
N VAL A 54 2.43 -8.70 -9.38
CA VAL A 54 3.28 -7.70 -8.69
C VAL A 54 4.74 -8.15 -8.69
N GLU A 55 5.62 -7.30 -9.23
CA GLU A 55 7.06 -7.52 -9.21
C GLU A 55 7.69 -6.77 -8.04
N ILE A 56 8.60 -7.43 -7.32
CA ILE A 56 9.28 -6.87 -6.15
C ILE A 56 10.78 -7.03 -6.28
N ALA A 57 11.51 -5.96 -6.00
CA ALA A 57 12.95 -5.98 -5.88
C ALA A 57 13.39 -5.27 -4.60
N THR A 58 14.42 -5.80 -3.95
CA THR A 58 15.02 -5.19 -2.78
C THR A 58 16.53 -5.07 -2.97
N ALA A 59 17.09 -3.97 -2.47
CA ALA A 59 18.52 -3.73 -2.46
C ALA A 59 18.91 -3.20 -1.08
N ILE A 60 19.70 -3.97 -0.33
CA ILE A 60 20.14 -3.61 1.02
C ILE A 60 21.63 -3.32 0.99
N SER A 61 22.03 -2.16 1.49
CA SER A 61 23.42 -1.78 1.74
C SER A 61 23.69 -1.65 3.24
N ALA A 62 24.93 -1.31 3.61
CA ALA A 62 25.28 -1.07 5.01
C ALA A 62 24.50 0.09 5.64
N SER A 63 24.09 1.08 4.83
CA SER A 63 23.55 2.37 5.31
C SER A 63 22.12 2.64 4.88
N PHE A 64 21.63 2.01 3.81
CA PHE A 64 20.28 2.23 3.29
C PHE A 64 19.71 0.93 2.71
N GLY A 65 18.38 0.88 2.64
CA GLY A 65 17.65 -0.18 1.94
C GLY A 65 16.67 0.44 0.96
N THR A 66 16.56 -0.16 -0.21
CA THR A 66 15.55 0.17 -1.22
C THR A 66 14.62 -1.01 -1.37
N ILE A 67 13.32 -0.72 -1.38
CA ILE A 67 12.27 -1.67 -1.74
C ILE A 67 11.53 -1.04 -2.92
N GLY A 68 11.45 -1.78 -4.03
CA GLY A 68 10.70 -1.41 -5.22
C GLY A 68 9.59 -2.42 -5.46
N SER A 69 8.42 -1.92 -5.85
CA SER A 69 7.27 -2.73 -6.24
C SER A 69 6.67 -2.16 -7.53
N ALA A 70 6.42 -3.02 -8.51
CA ALA A 70 5.71 -2.66 -9.73
C ALA A 70 4.37 -3.40 -9.77
N PHE A 71 3.29 -2.65 -10.00
CA PHE A 71 1.94 -3.18 -10.07
C PHE A 71 1.44 -3.06 -11.52
N PRO A 72 0.88 -4.14 -12.10
CA PRO A 72 0.17 -4.03 -13.36
C PRO A 72 -1.05 -3.15 -13.17
N ALA A 73 -1.19 -2.11 -14.00
CA ALA A 73 -2.35 -1.21 -13.92
C ALA A 73 -3.68 -1.98 -14.01
N ALA A 74 -3.73 -3.04 -14.83
CA ALA A 74 -4.89 -3.91 -15.01
C ALA A 74 -5.34 -4.64 -13.72
N ASP A 75 -4.42 -4.89 -12.79
CA ASP A 75 -4.72 -5.55 -11.51
C ASP A 75 -5.18 -4.55 -10.44
N LEU A 76 -5.21 -3.25 -10.76
CA LEU A 76 -5.59 -2.18 -9.85
C LEU A 76 -6.92 -1.56 -10.28
N ASN A 77 -7.99 -1.82 -9.51
CA ASN A 77 -9.31 -1.18 -9.69
C ASN A 77 -9.82 -1.28 -11.15
N ASP A 78 -9.91 -2.51 -11.66
CA ASP A 78 -10.36 -2.84 -13.02
C ASP A 78 -9.58 -2.13 -14.15
N GLY A 79 -8.32 -1.75 -13.91
CA GLY A 79 -7.44 -1.20 -14.95
C GLY A 79 -7.57 0.28 -15.23
N ALA A 80 -8.40 1.01 -14.47
CA ALA A 80 -8.71 2.41 -14.76
C ALA A 80 -7.77 3.40 -14.02
N ILE A 81 -6.48 3.42 -14.38
CA ILE A 81 -5.63 4.59 -14.10
C ILE A 81 -5.73 5.53 -15.30
N SER A 82 -6.54 6.58 -15.17
CA SER A 82 -6.67 7.63 -16.20
C SER A 82 -5.98 8.91 -15.75
N PRO A 83 -5.53 9.77 -16.69
CA PRO A 83 -5.11 11.12 -16.37
C PRO A 83 -6.14 11.85 -15.50
N GLY A 84 -5.69 12.41 -14.37
CA GLY A 84 -6.54 13.07 -13.39
C GLY A 84 -7.22 12.14 -12.38
N ALA A 85 -7.03 10.82 -12.46
CA ALA A 85 -7.49 9.91 -11.42
C ALA A 85 -6.84 10.27 -10.08
N VAL A 86 -7.61 10.12 -9.00
CA VAL A 86 -7.17 10.41 -7.63
C VAL A 86 -7.35 9.17 -6.78
N TRP A 87 -6.27 8.69 -6.17
CA TRP A 87 -6.28 7.50 -5.33
C TRP A 87 -5.85 7.85 -3.90
N GLY A 88 -6.47 7.18 -2.93
CA GLY A 88 -5.97 7.16 -1.57
C GLY A 88 -4.64 6.41 -1.52
N PHE A 89 -3.63 7.00 -0.89
CA PHE A 89 -2.28 6.46 -0.82
C PHE A 89 -1.58 6.71 0.52
N ASN A 90 -0.92 5.68 1.03
CA ASN A 90 0.08 5.84 2.06
C ASN A 90 1.23 4.84 1.87
N ILE A 91 2.37 5.19 2.43
CA ILE A 91 3.54 4.33 2.50
C ILE A 91 4.11 4.41 3.91
N CYS A 92 4.34 3.24 4.51
CA CYS A 92 4.78 3.12 5.89
C CYS A 92 6.00 2.19 5.98
N PRO A 93 7.21 2.76 6.08
CA PRO A 93 8.38 2.00 6.49
C PRO A 93 8.22 1.54 7.94
N VAL A 94 8.27 0.23 8.14
CA VAL A 94 8.19 -0.41 9.45
C VAL A 94 9.48 -1.16 9.74
N ARG A 95 10.06 -0.92 10.90
CA ARG A 95 11.15 -1.73 11.45
C ARG A 95 10.61 -2.53 12.62
N VAL A 96 10.53 -3.86 12.48
CA VAL A 96 9.91 -4.76 13.49
C VAL A 96 10.96 -5.51 14.32
N THR A 97 12.10 -4.87 14.61
CA THR A 97 13.15 -5.50 15.44
C THR A 97 12.95 -5.18 16.93
N ASN A 98 14.03 -5.16 17.72
CA ASN A 98 14.00 -4.94 19.17
C ASN A 98 13.29 -3.66 19.62
N LEU A 99 13.14 -2.68 18.73
CA LEU A 99 12.25 -1.53 18.87
C LEU A 99 11.44 -1.42 17.59
N SER A 100 10.11 -1.34 17.74
CA SER A 100 9.21 -1.12 16.61
C SER A 100 9.22 0.35 16.26
N GLU A 101 9.73 0.68 15.07
CA GLU A 101 9.70 2.03 14.53
C GLU A 101 8.72 2.05 13.36
N PHE A 102 7.79 3.00 13.41
CA PHE A 102 6.82 3.27 12.35
C PHE A 102 7.08 4.67 11.83
N SER A 103 7.33 4.78 10.54
CA SER A 103 7.30 6.05 9.81
C SER A 103 6.22 5.97 8.75
N GLN A 104 5.63 7.10 8.38
CA GLN A 104 4.55 7.13 7.42
C GLN A 104 4.67 8.40 6.58
N TRP A 105 4.25 8.33 5.32
CA TRP A 105 4.17 9.51 4.47
C TRP A 105 3.01 10.41 4.87
N ALA A 106 1.80 9.85 4.98
CA ALA A 106 0.65 10.57 5.53
C ALA A 106 0.59 10.39 7.06
N PRO A 107 0.31 11.45 7.84
CA PRO A 107 0.29 11.38 9.30
C PRO A 107 -0.99 10.67 9.78
N THR A 108 -0.93 9.35 9.93
CA THR A 108 -2.08 8.55 10.39
C THR A 108 -2.06 8.23 11.89
N TYR A 109 -1.05 8.74 12.63
CA TYR A 109 -0.96 8.71 14.10
C TYR A 109 -1.19 7.33 14.75
N GLY A 110 -0.70 6.27 14.11
CA GLY A 110 -0.74 4.91 14.65
C GLY A 110 -1.78 4.00 13.98
N ASP A 111 -2.67 4.53 13.16
CA ASP A 111 -3.56 3.73 12.32
C ASP A 111 -3.24 3.93 10.84
N SER A 112 -2.21 3.23 10.35
CA SER A 112 -1.80 3.30 8.94
C SER A 112 -2.96 3.08 7.97
N HIS A 113 -3.96 2.30 8.39
CA HIS A 113 -5.10 1.86 7.58
C HIS A 113 -6.31 2.80 7.71
N GLY A 114 -6.20 3.91 8.44
CA GLY A 114 -7.28 4.87 8.62
C GLY A 114 -7.62 5.60 7.31
N PRO A 115 -8.81 5.38 6.71
CA PRO A 115 -9.19 6.02 5.45
C PRO A 115 -9.20 7.55 5.53
N ASP A 116 -9.57 8.10 6.69
CA ASP A 116 -9.73 9.55 6.90
C ASP A 116 -8.40 10.34 6.92
N ARG A 117 -7.26 9.63 6.98
CA ARG A 117 -5.93 10.25 7.13
C ARG A 117 -4.96 9.82 6.05
N ILE A 118 -5.46 9.15 5.01
CA ILE A 118 -4.65 8.75 3.87
C ILE A 118 -4.36 9.97 2.98
N GLY A 119 -3.17 10.01 2.38
CA GLY A 119 -2.85 11.04 1.40
C GLY A 119 -3.45 10.72 0.04
N TYR A 120 -3.23 11.59 -0.94
CA TYR A 120 -3.77 11.42 -2.29
C TYR A 120 -2.66 11.37 -3.34
N LEU A 121 -2.70 10.36 -4.20
CA LEU A 121 -1.96 10.35 -5.46
C LEU A 121 -2.86 10.88 -6.56
N VAL A 122 -2.36 11.88 -7.29
CA VAL A 122 -3.01 12.40 -8.50
C VAL A 122 -2.19 11.94 -9.69
N PHE A 123 -2.80 11.16 -10.57
CA PHE A 123 -2.15 10.68 -11.78
C PHE A 123 -2.11 11.79 -12.82
N GLY A 124 -0.91 12.18 -13.24
CA GLY A 124 -0.66 13.27 -14.20
C GLY A 124 -1.18 13.00 -15.61
N ARG A 125 -1.12 14.03 -16.46
CA ARG A 125 -1.43 13.97 -17.89
C ARG A 125 -0.46 13.11 -18.68
#